data_AF-A0A8K1ZZG5-F1
#
_entry.id   AF-A0A8K1ZZG5-F1
#
_cell.length_a   1.000
_cell.length_b   1.000
_cell.length_c   1.000
_cell.angle_alpha   90.00
_cell.angle_beta   90.00
_cell.angle_gamma   90.00
#
_symmetry.space_group_name_H-M   'P 1'
#
loop_
_entity.id
_entity.type
_entity.pdbx_description
1 polymer ?
#
loop_
_entity_poly.entity_id
_entity_poly.type
_entity_poly.pdbx_seq_one_letter_code
_entity_poly.pdbx_strand_id
1 'polypeptide(L)'
;MAPPKKPALASRAIQLSIPYQLHRGFLCFLNLRSLLAFLVVLTCVIGGDLLLDAILQHTDLEAGLLRTLYPVPNFQELEIDFAPEVWLALVGLSLGTLIIVISIAAQSIPKIVELYMQDWVSLVYIWFVILGSAQSIYIKFYRDTEILRASSIILNLYVFLPAFITFSFPYIYYVLKGIQPTVVIEKISRQNIKNIRRLTTPSNQALVGIESYREAYQLKLLESLNQLDSMLHFVSFKEPKAQIIQYISLAIREFIPCKSRMGTDFFRVGDVIRADISFKTLIDQFPLLERNHTFYEQKCFRILGNAYVYLLEESEFDLASLCASEMSKVGLAALSIQAEKLLNLIVIRFNTMLRFALKHGVKNNEARNLYNLAFHYRTFIEALVRHGQVASATQSFYYLRSYGNEIYAYGRTSPAMYFIVDVFAAEMKKILIQVYYQHWPLSTQRHLLEEMLQVDSPPEVDVSASKPRHLNHGVRALQIGLALFYLKVEQLEFVERIIADILEDLEILGEPAFRQAIAGICDRIRNAQPTFWEDTDRGTANLYYAPERDQLSRFCNLLEARLTSGGSSA
;
A
#
# COMPACT_ATOMS: atom_id res chain seq x y z
N MET A 1 25.46 -9.28 50.98
CA MET A 1 24.38 -9.75 50.09
C MET A 1 23.05 -9.48 50.76
N ALA A 2 22.37 -8.39 50.38
CA ALA A 2 20.98 -8.14 50.76
C ALA A 2 20.09 -8.50 49.55
N PRO A 3 18.94 -9.15 49.72
CA PRO A 3 18.08 -9.52 48.60
C PRO A 3 17.45 -8.25 47.98
N PRO A 4 17.21 -8.21 46.66
CA PRO A 4 16.59 -7.05 46.05
C PRO A 4 15.13 -6.94 46.50
N LYS A 5 14.73 -5.72 46.87
CA LYS A 5 13.38 -5.33 47.26
C LYS A 5 12.36 -5.73 46.17
N LYS A 6 11.44 -6.65 46.51
CA LYS A 6 10.27 -7.10 45.71
C LYS A 6 9.05 -6.15 45.57
N PRO A 7 8.90 -4.96 46.20
CA PRO A 7 7.62 -4.23 46.19
C PRO A 7 7.35 -3.42 44.91
N ALA A 8 8.34 -3.21 44.03
CA ALA A 8 8.16 -2.42 42.79
C ALA A 8 7.48 -3.21 41.65
N LEU A 9 7.58 -4.55 41.64
CA LEU A 9 6.93 -5.40 40.64
C LEU A 9 5.46 -5.67 40.95
N ALA A 10 5.10 -5.80 42.23
CA ALA A 10 3.73 -6.07 42.67
C ALA A 10 2.80 -4.85 42.47
N SER A 11 3.27 -3.65 42.76
CA SER A 11 2.49 -2.41 42.55
C SER A 11 2.24 -2.11 41.06
N ARG A 12 3.21 -2.39 40.19
CA ARG A 12 3.08 -2.25 38.73
C ARG A 12 2.10 -3.27 38.14
N ALA A 13 2.09 -4.51 38.66
CA ALA A 13 1.13 -5.54 38.26
C ALA A 13 -0.31 -5.21 38.66
N ILE A 14 -0.52 -4.61 39.84
CA ILE A 14 -1.84 -4.14 40.29
C ILE A 14 -2.32 -2.94 39.45
N GLN A 15 -1.45 -1.97 39.13
CA GLN A 15 -1.79 -0.82 38.27
C GLN A 15 -2.11 -1.21 36.82
N LEU A 16 -1.50 -2.28 36.30
CA LEU A 16 -1.76 -2.79 34.95
C LEU A 16 -2.99 -3.73 34.88
N SER A 17 -3.45 -4.25 36.01
CA SER A 17 -4.61 -5.17 36.08
C SER A 17 -5.93 -4.50 35.68
N ILE A 18 -6.18 -3.26 36.12
CA ILE A 18 -7.39 -2.50 35.83
C ILE A 18 -7.52 -2.17 34.33
N PRO A 19 -6.52 -1.57 33.65
CA PRO A 19 -6.61 -1.30 32.22
C PRO A 19 -6.64 -2.59 31.37
N TYR A 20 -6.00 -3.68 31.80
CA TYR A 20 -6.13 -4.98 31.15
C TYR A 20 -7.53 -5.58 31.31
N GLN A 21 -8.14 -5.49 32.49
CA GLN A 21 -9.52 -5.92 32.70
C GLN A 21 -10.52 -5.06 31.94
N LEU A 22 -10.30 -3.74 31.83
CA LEU A 22 -11.09 -2.86 30.98
C LEU A 22 -10.95 -3.23 29.49
N HIS A 23 -9.74 -3.57 29.03
CA HIS A 23 -9.53 -4.05 27.67
C HIS A 23 -10.25 -5.38 27.41
N ARG A 24 -10.18 -6.32 28.36
CA ARG A 24 -10.90 -7.60 28.30
C ARG A 24 -12.42 -7.40 28.34
N GLY A 25 -12.91 -6.47 29.16
CA GLY A 25 -14.31 -6.05 29.18
C GLY A 25 -14.75 -5.43 27.85
N PHE A 26 -13.92 -4.61 27.23
CA PHE A 26 -14.16 -4.04 25.90
C PHE A 26 -14.17 -5.11 24.78
N LEU A 27 -13.29 -6.12 24.86
CA LEU A 27 -13.29 -7.27 23.94
C LEU A 27 -14.55 -8.13 24.12
N CYS A 28 -15.01 -8.33 25.35
CA CYS A 28 -16.29 -8.99 25.63
C CYS A 28 -17.47 -8.19 25.07
N PHE A 29 -17.45 -6.86 25.25
CA PHE A 29 -18.42 -5.91 24.67
C PHE A 29 -18.46 -5.98 23.14
N LEU A 30 -17.32 -6.15 22.49
CA LEU A 30 -17.21 -6.34 21.04
C LEU A 30 -17.89 -7.64 20.57
N ASN A 31 -17.73 -8.73 21.30
CA ASN A 31 -18.33 -10.03 20.95
C ASN A 31 -19.83 -10.10 21.24
N LEU A 32 -20.34 -9.25 22.14
CA LEU A 32 -21.76 -9.19 22.52
C LEU A 32 -22.51 -8.02 21.86
N ARG A 33 -21.97 -7.38 20.81
CA ARG A 33 -22.56 -6.20 20.17
C ARG A 33 -24.01 -6.37 19.74
N SER A 34 -24.35 -7.51 19.14
CA SER A 34 -25.75 -7.78 18.75
C SER A 34 -26.66 -7.87 19.97
N LEU A 35 -26.24 -8.55 21.04
CA LEU A 35 -27.00 -8.63 22.29
C LEU A 35 -27.15 -7.24 22.94
N LEU A 36 -26.11 -6.42 22.91
CA LEU A 36 -26.16 -5.06 23.43
C LEU A 36 -27.10 -4.18 22.61
N ALA A 37 -27.04 -4.25 21.27
CA ALA A 37 -27.98 -3.55 20.40
C ALA A 37 -29.42 -3.98 20.69
N PHE A 38 -29.68 -5.28 20.85
CA PHE A 38 -30.96 -5.81 21.29
C PHE A 38 -31.41 -5.21 22.62
N LEU A 39 -30.57 -5.24 23.66
CA LEU A 39 -30.90 -4.70 24.98
C LEU A 39 -31.16 -3.19 24.94
N VAL A 40 -30.37 -2.43 24.17
CA VAL A 40 -30.56 -0.99 23.99
C VAL A 40 -31.90 -0.71 23.32
N VAL A 41 -32.19 -1.38 22.21
CA VAL A 41 -33.45 -1.20 21.49
C VAL A 41 -34.64 -1.62 22.34
N LEU A 42 -34.56 -2.76 23.04
CA LEU A 42 -35.61 -3.24 23.94
C LEU A 42 -35.90 -2.21 25.04
N THR A 43 -34.85 -1.67 25.66
CA THR A 43 -34.98 -0.64 26.69
C THR A 43 -35.57 0.64 26.10
N CYS A 44 -35.21 1.03 24.87
CA CYS A 44 -35.79 2.18 24.18
C CYS A 44 -37.29 1.99 23.86
N VAL A 45 -37.70 0.80 23.41
CA VAL A 45 -39.10 0.50 23.09
C VAL A 45 -39.95 0.51 24.36
N ILE A 46 -39.51 -0.19 25.41
CA ILE A 46 -40.23 -0.24 26.70
C ILE A 46 -40.24 1.13 27.36
N GLY A 47 -39.09 1.79 27.43
CA GLY A 47 -38.97 3.13 28.02
C GLY A 47 -39.80 4.17 27.26
N GLY A 48 -39.85 4.09 25.94
CA GLY A 48 -40.71 4.93 25.10
C GLY A 48 -42.20 4.70 25.37
N ASP A 49 -42.63 3.45 25.52
CA ASP A 49 -44.01 3.12 25.86
C ASP A 49 -44.40 3.64 27.25
N LEU A 50 -43.56 3.43 28.26
CA LEU A 50 -43.79 3.92 29.63
C LEU A 50 -43.79 5.45 29.72
N LEU A 51 -42.89 6.11 28.99
CA LEU A 51 -42.81 7.56 28.96
C LEU A 51 -44.04 8.16 28.26
N LEU A 52 -44.48 7.58 27.15
CA LEU A 52 -45.70 8.03 26.47
C LEU A 52 -46.94 7.80 27.34
N ASP A 53 -47.03 6.67 28.04
CA ASP A 53 -48.10 6.39 29.00
C ASP A 53 -48.12 7.41 30.15
N ALA A 54 -46.97 7.73 30.74
CA ALA A 54 -46.86 8.73 31.78
C ALA A 54 -47.26 10.13 31.30
N ILE A 55 -46.88 10.51 30.07
CA ILE A 55 -47.28 11.78 29.45
C ILE A 55 -48.80 11.80 29.27
N LEU A 56 -49.39 10.75 28.67
CA LEU A 56 -50.82 10.64 28.44
C LEU A 56 -51.63 10.68 29.75
N GLN A 57 -51.07 10.18 30.86
CA GLN A 57 -51.71 10.25 32.18
C GLN A 57 -51.54 11.60 32.91
N HIS A 58 -50.40 12.29 32.74
CA HIS A 58 -50.10 13.54 33.46
C HIS A 58 -50.63 14.80 32.79
N THR A 59 -50.87 14.73 31.49
CA THR A 59 -51.49 15.83 30.77
C THR A 59 -52.95 15.46 30.54
N ASP A 60 -53.90 16.37 30.82
CA ASP A 60 -55.28 16.33 30.29
C ASP A 60 -55.27 16.50 28.74
N LEU A 61 -54.36 15.78 28.08
CA LEU A 61 -54.11 15.72 26.64
C LEU A 61 -55.07 14.76 25.95
N GLU A 62 -56.07 14.22 26.67
CA GLU A 62 -57.27 13.69 26.05
C GLU A 62 -58.08 14.79 25.32
N ALA A 63 -57.92 16.08 25.68
CA ALA A 63 -58.86 17.12 25.23
C ALA A 63 -58.39 18.07 24.11
N GLY A 64 -57.11 18.45 24.02
CA GLY A 64 -56.71 19.65 23.24
C GLY A 64 -55.80 19.44 22.03
N LEU A 65 -54.56 19.00 22.25
CA LEU A 65 -53.48 19.04 21.26
C LEU A 65 -53.42 17.79 20.36
N LEU A 66 -53.78 16.62 20.90
CA LEU A 66 -53.90 15.39 20.12
C LEU A 66 -55.13 15.46 19.20
N ARG A 67 -56.30 15.86 19.70
CA ARG A 67 -57.54 16.02 18.89
C ARG A 67 -57.42 16.98 17.70
N THR A 68 -56.54 17.98 17.78
CA THR A 68 -56.35 18.99 16.71
C THR A 68 -55.36 18.55 15.64
N LEU A 69 -54.40 17.66 15.94
CA LEU A 69 -53.44 17.12 14.97
C LEU A 69 -53.80 15.71 14.48
N TYR A 70 -54.50 14.93 15.29
CA TYR A 70 -54.99 13.58 15.02
C TYR A 70 -56.41 13.45 15.61
N PRO A 71 -57.48 13.40 14.81
CA PRO A 71 -58.80 13.07 15.35
C PRO A 71 -58.74 11.65 15.91
N VAL A 72 -58.50 11.52 17.21
CA VAL A 72 -58.29 10.24 17.89
C VAL A 72 -59.58 9.44 17.77
N PRO A 73 -59.62 8.35 16.97
CA PRO A 73 -60.77 7.46 16.96
C PRO A 73 -60.85 6.78 18.32
N ASN A 74 -62.02 6.29 18.69
CA ASN A 74 -62.16 5.41 19.84
C ASN A 74 -61.14 4.26 19.66
N PHE A 75 -60.11 4.16 20.52
CA PHE A 75 -58.99 3.22 20.28
C PHE A 75 -59.44 1.75 20.20
N GLN A 76 -60.64 1.45 20.70
CA GLN A 76 -61.31 0.15 20.58
C GLN A 76 -61.79 -0.17 19.15
N GLU A 77 -62.16 0.86 18.37
CA GLU A 77 -62.69 0.75 17.00
C GLU A 77 -61.59 0.79 15.92
N LEU A 78 -60.34 1.00 16.32
CA LEU A 78 -59.21 1.13 15.39
C LEU A 78 -58.85 -0.24 14.79
N GLU A 79 -58.84 -0.34 13.47
CA GLU A 79 -58.42 -1.56 12.78
C GLU A 79 -56.89 -1.73 12.91
N ILE A 80 -56.44 -2.63 13.78
CA ILE A 80 -55.00 -2.87 14.02
C ILE A 80 -54.49 -4.19 13.41
N ASP A 81 -55.37 -4.96 12.77
CA ASP A 81 -55.06 -6.31 12.30
C ASP A 81 -54.04 -6.36 11.17
N PHE A 82 -53.92 -5.29 10.40
CA PHE A 82 -52.92 -5.17 9.34
C PHE A 82 -51.49 -4.98 9.86
N ALA A 83 -51.31 -4.44 11.08
CA ALA A 83 -50.01 -3.97 11.54
C ALA A 83 -48.94 -5.08 11.63
N PRO A 84 -49.24 -6.29 12.18
CA PRO A 84 -48.30 -7.40 12.15
C PRO A 84 -47.87 -7.82 10.74
N GLU A 85 -48.78 -7.78 9.76
CA GLU A 85 -48.48 -8.14 8.37
C GLU A 85 -47.55 -7.12 7.71
N VAL A 86 -47.79 -5.82 7.91
CA VAL A 86 -46.92 -4.76 7.38
C VAL A 86 -45.54 -4.79 8.03
N TRP A 87 -45.47 -5.03 9.34
CA TRP A 87 -44.19 -5.25 10.01
C TRP A 87 -43.45 -6.47 9.47
N LEU A 88 -44.14 -7.59 9.25
CA LEU A 88 -43.55 -8.79 8.67
C LEU A 88 -43.02 -8.53 7.25
N ALA A 89 -43.77 -7.78 6.43
CA ALA A 89 -43.31 -7.35 5.11
C ALA A 89 -42.03 -6.49 5.19
N LEU A 90 -41.97 -5.56 6.16
CA LEU A 90 -40.79 -4.72 6.38
C LEU A 90 -39.57 -5.52 6.88
N VAL A 91 -39.78 -6.49 7.79
CA VAL A 91 -38.77 -7.45 8.23
C VAL A 91 -38.25 -8.24 7.02
N GLY A 92 -39.17 -8.82 6.25
CA GLY A 92 -38.85 -9.65 5.08
C GLY A 92 -38.08 -8.89 4.00
N LEU A 93 -38.49 -7.65 3.71
CA LEU A 93 -37.81 -6.78 2.76
C LEU A 93 -36.40 -6.40 3.24
N SER A 94 -36.26 -5.99 4.50
CA SER A 94 -35.00 -5.56 5.09
C SER A 94 -33.99 -6.71 5.23
N LEU A 95 -34.41 -7.85 5.78
CA LEU A 95 -33.56 -9.04 5.94
C LEU A 95 -33.29 -9.73 4.59
N GLY A 96 -34.30 -9.81 3.72
CA GLY A 96 -34.16 -10.42 2.39
C GLY A 96 -33.15 -9.67 1.54
N THR A 97 -33.25 -8.34 1.47
CA THR A 97 -32.26 -7.52 0.76
C THR A 97 -30.88 -7.68 1.37
N LEU A 98 -30.78 -7.69 2.71
CA LEU A 98 -29.50 -7.86 3.38
C LEU A 98 -28.82 -9.19 3.04
N ILE A 99 -29.56 -10.30 3.12
CA ILE A 99 -29.05 -11.64 2.83
C ILE A 99 -28.54 -11.69 1.39
N ILE A 100 -29.29 -11.16 0.43
CA ILE A 100 -28.89 -11.15 -0.99
C ILE A 100 -27.62 -10.33 -1.18
N VAL A 101 -27.61 -9.09 -0.69
CA VAL A 101 -26.51 -8.14 -0.87
C VAL A 101 -25.23 -8.64 -0.22
N ILE A 102 -25.30 -9.15 1.01
CA ILE A 102 -24.15 -9.75 1.70
C ILE A 102 -23.67 -11.00 0.97
N SER A 103 -24.57 -11.86 0.50
CA SER A 103 -24.19 -13.10 -0.19
C SER A 103 -23.43 -12.81 -1.49
N ILE A 104 -23.86 -11.79 -2.24
CA ILE A 104 -23.16 -11.34 -3.47
C ILE A 104 -21.80 -10.73 -3.09
N ALA A 105 -21.76 -9.84 -2.10
CA ALA A 105 -20.52 -9.20 -1.67
C ALA A 105 -19.50 -10.21 -1.12
N ALA A 106 -19.95 -11.26 -0.42
CA ALA A 106 -19.09 -12.27 0.18
C ALA A 106 -18.29 -13.09 -0.85
N GLN A 107 -18.71 -13.09 -2.12
CA GLN A 107 -17.96 -13.73 -3.20
C GLN A 107 -16.67 -12.96 -3.56
N SER A 108 -16.63 -11.65 -3.33
CA SER A 108 -15.50 -10.78 -3.69
C SER A 108 -14.82 -10.12 -2.50
N ILE A 109 -15.49 -10.05 -1.36
CA ILE A 109 -15.01 -9.41 -0.13
C ILE A 109 -15.02 -10.43 1.01
N PRO A 110 -13.86 -11.05 1.30
CA PRO A 110 -13.72 -11.96 2.43
C PRO A 110 -14.12 -11.28 3.74
N LYS A 111 -14.78 -12.03 4.63
CA LYS A 111 -15.20 -11.55 5.97
C LYS A 111 -16.15 -10.35 5.95
N ILE A 112 -16.82 -10.04 4.84
CA ILE A 112 -17.83 -8.96 4.78
C ILE A 112 -18.96 -9.16 5.81
N VAL A 113 -19.32 -10.42 6.07
CA VAL A 113 -20.31 -10.79 7.09
C VAL A 113 -19.87 -10.30 8.47
N GLU A 114 -18.61 -10.53 8.85
CA GLU A 114 -18.08 -10.07 10.15
C GLU A 114 -18.09 -8.54 10.24
N LEU A 115 -17.71 -7.85 9.16
CA LEU A 115 -17.70 -6.39 9.11
C LEU A 115 -19.10 -5.78 9.24
N TYR A 116 -20.10 -6.48 8.71
CA TYR A 116 -21.50 -6.12 8.83
C TYR A 116 -22.06 -6.40 10.24
N MET A 117 -21.77 -7.58 10.79
CA MET A 117 -22.20 -7.97 12.15
C MET A 117 -21.60 -7.10 13.25
N GLN A 118 -20.59 -6.29 12.93
CA GLN A 118 -19.99 -5.31 13.83
C GLN A 118 -20.60 -3.90 13.67
N ASP A 119 -21.48 -3.66 12.71
CA ASP A 119 -22.02 -2.34 12.40
C ASP A 119 -23.23 -1.96 13.26
N TRP A 120 -23.11 -0.89 14.03
CA TRP A 120 -24.15 -0.49 15.00
C TRP A 120 -25.44 0.00 14.35
N VAL A 121 -25.34 0.73 13.23
CA VAL A 121 -26.53 1.27 12.55
C VAL A 121 -27.39 0.11 12.07
N SER A 122 -26.75 -0.87 11.44
CA SER A 122 -27.39 -2.10 11.00
C SER A 122 -27.98 -2.93 12.12
N LEU A 123 -27.22 -3.20 13.19
CA LEU A 123 -27.71 -3.98 14.32
C LEU A 123 -28.92 -3.32 14.99
N VAL A 124 -28.85 -2.01 15.24
CA VAL A 124 -29.94 -1.25 15.87
C VAL A 124 -31.18 -1.25 14.99
N TYR A 125 -31.03 -0.99 13.69
CA TYR A 125 -32.16 -0.98 12.76
C TYR A 125 -32.86 -2.34 12.68
N ILE A 126 -32.10 -3.43 12.50
CA ILE A 126 -32.67 -4.79 12.43
C ILE A 126 -33.39 -5.15 13.73
N TRP A 127 -32.76 -4.92 14.89
CA TRP A 127 -33.38 -5.22 16.17
C TRP A 127 -34.64 -4.39 16.40
N PHE A 128 -34.66 -3.15 15.94
CA PHE A 128 -35.85 -2.31 16.05
C PHE A 128 -37.00 -2.85 15.19
N VAL A 129 -36.72 -3.23 13.94
CA VAL A 129 -37.75 -3.79 13.06
C VAL A 129 -38.29 -5.13 13.61
N ILE A 130 -37.43 -5.98 14.19
CA ILE A 130 -37.83 -7.23 14.85
C ILE A 130 -38.68 -6.94 16.11
N LEU A 131 -38.22 -6.05 17.00
CA LEU A 131 -38.92 -5.75 18.25
C LEU A 131 -40.22 -4.96 18.01
N GLY A 132 -40.26 -4.08 17.02
CA GLY A 132 -41.48 -3.39 16.58
C GLY A 132 -42.51 -4.37 16.03
N SER A 133 -42.07 -5.36 15.25
CA SER A 133 -42.92 -6.47 14.81
C SER A 133 -43.45 -7.29 16.00
N ALA A 134 -42.58 -7.70 16.92
CA ALA A 134 -42.99 -8.44 18.13
C ALA A 134 -43.97 -7.62 19.00
N GLN A 135 -43.73 -6.32 19.15
CA GLN A 135 -44.63 -5.41 19.86
C GLN A 135 -45.99 -5.31 19.18
N SER A 136 -46.07 -5.33 17.84
CA SER A 136 -47.36 -5.32 17.14
C SER A 136 -48.19 -6.59 17.38
N ILE A 137 -47.53 -7.76 17.46
CA ILE A 137 -48.18 -9.03 17.82
C ILE A 137 -48.68 -8.98 19.26
N TYR A 138 -47.87 -8.43 20.17
CA TYR A 138 -48.24 -8.24 21.55
C TYR A 138 -49.47 -7.33 21.69
N ILE A 139 -49.50 -6.18 20.99
CA ILE A 139 -50.65 -5.28 20.98
C ILE A 139 -51.92 -5.99 20.49
N LYS A 140 -51.81 -6.82 19.44
CA LYS A 140 -52.93 -7.62 18.95
C LYS A 140 -53.45 -8.62 19.99
N PHE A 141 -52.55 -9.39 20.62
CA PHE A 141 -52.93 -10.33 21.67
C PHE A 141 -53.62 -9.65 22.87
N TYR A 142 -53.16 -8.46 23.25
CA TYR A 142 -53.75 -7.69 24.35
C TYR A 142 -55.10 -7.04 23.98
N ARG A 143 -55.33 -6.73 22.70
CA ARG A 143 -56.66 -6.34 22.19
C ARG A 143 -57.66 -7.47 22.34
N ASP A 144 -57.27 -8.70 21.98
CA ASP A 144 -58.13 -9.87 22.07
C ASP A 144 -58.49 -10.24 23.53
N THR A 145 -57.75 -9.70 24.50
CA THR A 145 -57.95 -9.91 25.95
C THR A 145 -58.49 -8.67 26.68
N GLU A 146 -58.94 -7.64 25.96
CA GLU A 146 -59.53 -6.38 26.45
C GLU A 146 -58.61 -5.49 27.33
N ILE A 147 -57.32 -5.78 27.44
CA ILE A 147 -56.34 -4.98 28.20
C ILE A 147 -55.59 -4.08 27.21
N LEU A 148 -56.23 -3.01 26.76
CA LEU A 148 -55.68 -2.08 25.77
C LEU A 148 -54.89 -0.95 26.44
N ARG A 149 -53.60 -0.82 26.07
CA ARG A 149 -52.78 0.35 26.42
C ARG A 149 -52.65 1.27 25.22
N ALA A 150 -53.29 2.44 25.27
CA ALA A 150 -53.31 3.40 24.16
C ALA A 150 -51.90 3.88 23.76
N SER A 151 -50.98 3.99 24.74
CA SER A 151 -49.57 4.34 24.50
C SER A 151 -48.92 3.39 23.49
N SER A 152 -49.12 2.08 23.64
CA SER A 152 -48.48 1.08 22.80
C SER A 152 -49.00 1.12 21.37
N ILE A 153 -50.29 1.39 21.18
CA ILE A 153 -50.92 1.54 19.86
C ILE A 153 -50.36 2.77 19.15
N ILE A 154 -50.38 3.93 19.82
CA ILE A 154 -49.86 5.18 19.24
C ILE A 154 -48.39 5.02 18.88
N LEU A 155 -47.58 4.52 19.81
CA LEU A 155 -46.15 4.39 19.62
C LEU A 155 -45.81 3.41 18.48
N ASN A 156 -46.45 2.25 18.42
CA ASN A 156 -46.14 1.25 17.40
C ASN A 156 -46.71 1.63 16.01
N LEU A 157 -48.01 1.93 15.92
CA LEU A 157 -48.69 2.10 14.64
C LEU A 157 -48.50 3.49 14.03
N TYR A 158 -48.44 4.54 14.86
CA TYR A 158 -48.41 5.91 14.37
C TYR A 158 -47.01 6.53 14.39
N VAL A 159 -46.12 6.03 15.25
CA VAL A 159 -44.74 6.55 15.34
C VAL A 159 -43.75 5.59 14.71
N PHE A 160 -43.62 4.37 15.23
CA PHE A 160 -42.60 3.42 14.79
C PHE A 160 -42.84 2.94 13.36
N LEU A 161 -44.02 2.41 13.05
CA LEU A 161 -44.28 1.79 11.76
C LEU A 161 -44.06 2.77 10.57
N PRO A 162 -44.61 4.01 10.57
CA PRO A 162 -44.38 4.96 9.48
C PRO A 162 -42.93 5.43 9.38
N ALA A 163 -42.26 5.64 10.53
CA ALA A 163 -40.86 6.03 10.56
C ALA A 163 -39.97 4.96 9.94
N PHE A 164 -40.13 3.69 10.32
CA PHE A 164 -39.29 2.60 9.83
C PHE A 164 -39.60 2.20 8.39
N ILE A 165 -40.84 2.36 7.91
CA ILE A 165 -41.14 2.28 6.48
C ILE A 165 -40.37 3.36 5.72
N THR A 166 -40.39 4.60 6.20
CA THR A 166 -39.67 5.73 5.56
C THR A 166 -38.15 5.52 5.57
N PHE A 167 -37.60 4.99 6.66
CA PHE A 167 -36.16 4.71 6.79
C PHE A 167 -35.70 3.42 6.09
N SER A 168 -36.62 2.58 5.61
CA SER A 168 -36.27 1.32 4.93
C SER A 168 -35.38 1.53 3.70
N PHE A 169 -35.74 2.48 2.82
CA PHE A 169 -34.95 2.77 1.63
C PHE A 169 -33.59 3.42 1.96
N PRO A 170 -33.49 4.45 2.81
CA PRO A 170 -32.21 4.98 3.30
C PRO A 170 -31.31 3.89 3.91
N TYR A 171 -31.88 2.97 4.68
CA TYR A 171 -31.14 1.85 5.27
C TYR A 171 -30.62 0.87 4.21
N ILE A 172 -31.45 0.47 3.25
CA ILE A 172 -31.02 -0.40 2.14
C ILE A 172 -29.88 0.27 1.35
N TYR A 173 -30.03 1.55 1.04
CA TYR A 173 -28.99 2.32 0.36
C TYR A 173 -27.70 2.39 1.19
N TYR A 174 -27.80 2.58 2.51
CA TYR A 174 -26.65 2.53 3.43
C TYR A 174 -25.91 1.18 3.36
N VAL A 175 -26.64 0.07 3.37
CA VAL A 175 -26.04 -1.28 3.25
C VAL A 175 -25.37 -1.47 1.89
N LEU A 176 -26.06 -1.12 0.80
CA LEU A 176 -25.52 -1.22 -0.56
C LEU A 176 -24.25 -0.39 -0.73
N LYS A 177 -24.19 0.80 -0.15
CA LYS A 177 -22.98 1.63 -0.14
C LYS A 177 -21.88 1.01 0.73
N GLY A 178 -22.25 0.43 1.87
CA GLY A 178 -21.33 -0.17 2.83
C GLY A 178 -20.58 -1.40 2.31
N ILE A 179 -21.15 -2.11 1.33
CA ILE A 179 -20.51 -3.28 0.70
C ILE A 179 -19.63 -2.93 -0.51
N GLN A 180 -19.59 -1.67 -0.95
CA GLN A 180 -18.72 -1.29 -2.07
C GLN A 180 -17.26 -1.55 -1.70
N PRO A 181 -16.45 -2.21 -2.55
CA PRO A 181 -15.07 -2.56 -2.23
C PRO A 181 -14.25 -1.36 -1.73
N THR A 182 -14.39 -0.20 -2.38
CA THR A 182 -13.68 1.04 -2.02
C THR A 182 -14.00 1.50 -0.59
N VAL A 183 -15.27 1.44 -0.18
CA VAL A 183 -15.72 1.81 1.17
C VAL A 183 -15.19 0.83 2.21
N VAL A 184 -15.19 -0.47 1.91
CA VAL A 184 -14.66 -1.50 2.80
C VAL A 184 -13.15 -1.34 2.98
N ILE A 185 -12.41 -1.17 1.88
CA ILE A 185 -10.97 -0.92 1.90
C ILE A 185 -10.65 0.31 2.75
N GLU A 186 -11.37 1.41 2.56
CA GLU A 186 -11.19 2.63 3.33
C GLU A 186 -11.46 2.41 4.83
N LYS A 187 -12.53 1.68 5.18
CA LYS A 187 -12.86 1.34 6.58
C LYS A 187 -11.73 0.53 7.24
N ILE A 188 -11.23 -0.49 6.56
CA ILE A 188 -10.11 -1.33 7.06
C ILE A 188 -8.84 -0.48 7.23
N SER A 189 -8.50 0.33 6.21
CA SER A 189 -7.32 1.19 6.23
C SER A 189 -7.37 2.23 7.35
N ARG A 190 -8.47 2.98 7.48
CA ARG A 190 -8.66 3.97 8.56
C ARG A 190 -8.56 3.31 9.93
N GLN A 191 -9.13 2.11 10.10
CA GLN A 191 -9.06 1.38 11.35
C GLN A 191 -7.64 0.91 11.67
N ASN A 192 -6.88 0.44 10.67
CA ASN A 192 -5.49 0.05 10.81
C ASN A 192 -4.61 1.25 11.23
N ILE A 193 -4.70 2.38 10.53
CA ILE A 193 -3.96 3.61 10.85
C ILE A 193 -4.30 4.10 12.27
N LYS A 194 -5.58 4.06 12.65
CA LYS A 194 -6.03 4.39 14.01
C LYS A 194 -5.40 3.47 15.05
N ASN A 195 -5.27 2.17 14.77
CA ASN A 195 -4.60 1.22 15.65
C ASN A 195 -3.08 1.49 15.74
N ILE A 196 -2.41 1.83 14.63
CA ILE A 196 -1.00 2.22 14.63
C ILE A 196 -0.78 3.43 15.55
N ARG A 197 -1.57 4.50 15.37
CA ARG A 197 -1.45 5.73 16.17
C ARG A 197 -1.75 5.47 17.65
N ARG A 198 -2.73 4.61 17.96
CA ARG A 198 -3.07 4.24 19.33
C ARG A 198 -1.92 3.55 20.08
N LEU A 199 -1.02 2.82 19.41
CA LEU A 199 0.14 2.21 20.07
C LEU A 199 1.09 3.23 20.70
N THR A 200 1.07 4.48 20.22
CA THR A 200 1.91 5.56 20.74
C THR A 200 1.36 6.20 22.02
N THR A 201 0.17 5.80 22.47
CA THR A 201 -0.43 6.36 23.69
C THR A 201 0.18 5.74 24.95
N PRO A 202 0.35 6.51 26.05
CA PRO A 202 0.97 6.02 27.29
C PRO A 202 0.28 4.77 27.86
N SER A 203 -1.06 4.71 27.77
CA SER A 203 -1.83 3.55 28.23
C SER A 203 -1.45 2.28 27.48
N ASN A 204 -1.33 2.35 26.15
CA ASN A 204 -1.01 1.17 25.36
C ASN A 204 0.47 0.79 25.48
N GLN A 205 1.39 1.76 25.61
CA GLN A 205 2.79 1.49 25.91
C GLN A 205 2.96 0.67 27.19
N ALA A 206 2.19 0.98 28.23
CA ALA A 206 2.22 0.24 29.49
C ALA A 206 1.66 -1.19 29.34
N LEU A 207 0.56 -1.35 28.58
CA LEU A 207 -0.11 -2.63 28.38
C LEU A 207 0.63 -3.60 27.45
N VAL A 208 1.45 -3.08 26.53
CA VAL A 208 2.25 -3.88 25.58
C VAL A 208 3.23 -4.83 26.27
N GLY A 209 3.63 -4.56 27.53
CA GLY A 209 4.44 -5.49 28.31
C GLY A 209 3.68 -6.77 28.71
N ILE A 210 2.35 -6.78 28.62
CA ILE A 210 1.50 -7.95 28.87
C ILE A 210 1.38 -8.75 27.58
N GLU A 211 1.83 -10.00 27.61
CA GLU A 211 1.88 -10.89 26.43
C GLU A 211 0.54 -11.05 25.73
N SER A 212 -0.54 -11.36 26.45
CA SER A 212 -1.87 -11.53 25.86
C SER A 212 -2.39 -10.26 25.18
N TYR A 213 -2.13 -9.09 25.75
CA TYR A 213 -2.49 -7.81 25.15
C TYR A 213 -1.65 -7.54 23.90
N ARG A 214 -0.33 -7.75 23.99
CA ARG A 214 0.60 -7.59 22.86
C ARG A 214 0.17 -8.44 21.68
N GLU A 215 -0.06 -9.73 21.91
CA GLU A 215 -0.44 -10.68 20.86
C GLU A 215 -1.79 -10.34 20.23
N ALA A 216 -2.80 -9.99 21.04
CA ALA A 216 -4.08 -9.54 20.53
C ALA A 216 -3.96 -8.27 19.66
N TYR A 217 -3.08 -7.34 20.05
CA TYR A 217 -2.87 -6.11 19.29
C TYR A 217 -2.07 -6.33 18.01
N GLN A 218 -1.03 -7.17 18.06
CA GLN A 218 -0.28 -7.61 16.88
C GLN A 218 -1.21 -8.30 15.88
N LEU A 219 -2.05 -9.23 16.35
CA LEU A 219 -3.05 -9.92 15.53
C LEU A 219 -3.96 -8.91 14.85
N LYS A 220 -4.49 -7.94 15.58
CA LYS A 220 -5.40 -6.92 15.05
C LYS A 220 -4.78 -6.10 13.91
N LEU A 221 -3.49 -5.74 14.03
CA LEU A 221 -2.79 -5.03 12.97
C LEU A 221 -2.53 -5.93 11.75
N LEU A 222 -2.08 -7.16 11.97
CA LEU A 222 -1.80 -8.11 10.88
C LEU A 222 -3.08 -8.53 10.15
N GLU A 223 -4.19 -8.72 10.86
CA GLU A 223 -5.47 -9.09 10.28
C GLU A 223 -6.01 -8.02 9.34
N SER A 224 -5.83 -6.74 9.68
CA SER A 224 -6.21 -5.64 8.77
C SER A 224 -5.43 -5.72 7.45
N LEU A 225 -4.14 -6.06 7.50
CA LEU A 225 -3.32 -6.26 6.31
C LEU A 225 -3.71 -7.53 5.54
N ASN A 226 -4.02 -8.63 6.25
CA ASN A 226 -4.46 -9.89 5.64
C ASN A 226 -5.80 -9.73 4.90
N GLN A 227 -6.72 -8.93 5.44
CA GLN A 227 -7.98 -8.63 4.76
C GLN A 227 -7.74 -7.84 3.47
N LEU A 228 -6.88 -6.81 3.52
CA LEU A 228 -6.51 -6.03 2.33
C LEU A 228 -5.81 -6.92 1.27
N ASP A 229 -4.87 -7.76 1.68
CA ASP A 229 -4.18 -8.72 0.82
C ASP A 229 -5.16 -9.69 0.15
N SER A 230 -6.10 -10.24 0.93
CA SER A 230 -7.14 -11.13 0.38
C SER A 230 -8.02 -10.39 -0.63
N MET A 231 -8.49 -9.18 -0.30
CA MET A 231 -9.30 -8.37 -1.22
C MET A 231 -8.57 -8.04 -2.53
N LEU A 232 -7.25 -7.85 -2.49
CA LEU A 232 -6.45 -7.56 -3.69
C LEU A 232 -6.59 -8.67 -4.74
N HIS A 233 -6.70 -9.93 -4.29
CA HIS A 233 -6.85 -11.09 -5.18
C HIS A 233 -8.27 -11.32 -5.67
N PHE A 234 -9.29 -10.94 -4.89
CA PHE A 234 -10.70 -11.23 -5.22
C PHE A 234 -11.44 -10.10 -5.92
N VAL A 235 -10.99 -8.85 -5.79
CA VAL A 235 -11.65 -7.72 -6.44
C VAL A 235 -11.27 -7.67 -7.93
N SER A 236 -12.29 -7.59 -8.80
CA SER A 236 -12.10 -7.63 -10.25
C SER A 236 -11.62 -6.30 -10.85
N PHE A 237 -11.98 -5.17 -10.24
CA PHE A 237 -11.68 -3.84 -10.79
C PHE A 237 -10.28 -3.35 -10.39
N LYS A 238 -9.66 -2.55 -11.26
CA LYS A 238 -8.31 -2.03 -11.05
C LYS A 238 -8.27 -0.96 -9.96
N GLU A 239 -9.29 -0.11 -9.86
CA GLU A 239 -9.30 1.03 -8.93
C GLU A 239 -9.25 0.58 -7.46
N PRO A 240 -10.04 -0.41 -7.00
CA PRO A 240 -9.88 -0.97 -5.66
C PRO A 240 -8.52 -1.62 -5.42
N LYS A 241 -7.95 -2.34 -6.40
CA LYS A 241 -6.60 -2.92 -6.30
C LYS A 241 -5.55 -1.82 -6.09
N ALA A 242 -5.62 -0.75 -6.89
CA ALA A 242 -4.76 0.42 -6.76
C ALA A 242 -4.88 1.07 -5.37
N GLN A 243 -6.10 1.23 -4.87
CA GLN A 243 -6.33 1.75 -3.51
C GLN A 243 -5.68 0.87 -2.44
N ILE A 244 -5.80 -0.46 -2.54
CA ILE A 244 -5.17 -1.39 -1.58
C ILE A 244 -3.64 -1.22 -1.59
N ILE A 245 -3.01 -1.18 -2.76
CA ILE A 245 -1.56 -1.00 -2.91
C ILE A 245 -1.11 0.31 -2.24
N GLN A 246 -1.83 1.40 -2.50
CA GLN A 246 -1.57 2.71 -1.88
C GLN A 246 -1.77 2.68 -0.36
N TYR A 247 -2.77 1.96 0.15
CA TYR A 247 -3.01 1.86 1.59
C TYR A 247 -1.95 1.04 2.33
N ILE A 248 -1.42 -0.02 1.72
CA ILE A 248 -0.31 -0.78 2.31
C ILE A 248 0.92 0.12 2.47
N SER A 249 1.23 0.91 1.44
CA SER A 249 2.28 1.93 1.48
C SER A 249 2.01 3.01 2.55
N LEU A 250 0.79 3.53 2.61
CA LEU A 250 0.39 4.51 3.63
C LEU A 250 0.54 3.94 5.05
N ALA A 251 0.16 2.68 5.27
CA ALA A 251 0.29 2.02 6.56
C ALA A 251 1.76 1.95 7.01
N ILE A 252 2.68 1.61 6.11
CA ILE A 252 4.13 1.63 6.43
C ILE A 252 4.57 3.06 6.77
N ARG A 253 4.21 4.05 5.93
CA ARG A 253 4.60 5.46 6.11
C ARG A 253 4.10 6.06 7.42
N GLU A 254 2.91 5.64 7.89
CA GLU A 254 2.37 6.04 9.19
C GLU A 254 3.01 5.28 10.35
N PHE A 255 3.41 4.03 10.14
CA PHE A 255 4.03 3.18 11.15
C PHE A 255 5.45 3.64 11.52
N ILE A 256 6.27 3.94 10.50
CA ILE A 256 7.67 4.37 10.62
C ILE A 256 7.88 5.47 11.70
N PRO A 257 7.21 6.63 11.65
CA PRO A 257 7.39 7.71 12.64
C PRO A 257 6.75 7.43 14.00
N CYS A 258 5.91 6.39 14.09
CA CYS A 258 5.32 5.97 15.37
C CYS A 258 6.25 5.03 16.14
N LYS A 259 7.17 4.34 15.45
CA LYS A 259 8.02 3.26 15.99
C LYS A 259 8.84 3.66 17.21
N SER A 260 9.44 4.85 17.22
CA SER A 260 10.22 5.37 18.35
C SER A 260 9.40 5.63 19.61
N ARG A 261 8.07 5.76 19.47
CA ARG A 261 7.10 5.98 20.56
C ARG A 261 6.33 4.72 20.92
N MET A 262 6.64 3.58 20.32
CA MET A 262 6.04 2.30 20.70
C MET A 262 6.89 1.64 21.79
N GLY A 263 6.25 0.94 22.74
CA GLY A 263 6.98 0.14 23.72
C GLY A 263 7.77 -0.97 23.03
N THR A 264 9.03 -1.18 23.40
CA THR A 264 9.94 -2.16 22.75
C THR A 264 9.39 -3.59 22.79
N ASP A 265 8.64 -3.93 23.82
CA ASP A 265 8.02 -5.25 23.96
C ASP A 265 6.99 -5.54 22.85
N PHE A 266 6.48 -4.53 22.16
CA PHE A 266 5.58 -4.69 21.01
C PHE A 266 6.25 -5.44 19.86
N PHE A 267 7.57 -5.36 19.75
CA PHE A 267 8.32 -5.97 18.65
C PHE A 267 8.76 -7.41 18.91
N ARG A 268 8.45 -7.97 20.08
CA ARG A 268 8.69 -9.39 20.36
C ARG A 268 7.81 -10.25 19.47
N VAL A 269 8.43 -11.26 18.85
CA VAL A 269 7.81 -12.20 17.93
C VAL A 269 7.20 -13.34 18.74
N GLY A 270 5.95 -13.13 19.15
CA GLY A 270 5.09 -14.12 19.81
C GLY A 270 4.44 -15.09 18.81
N ASP A 271 3.57 -15.97 19.32
CA ASP A 271 2.99 -17.06 18.54
C ASP A 271 2.09 -16.56 17.41
N VAL A 272 1.41 -15.44 17.62
CA VAL A 272 0.60 -14.77 16.58
C VAL A 272 1.42 -14.42 15.34
N ILE A 273 2.59 -13.81 15.51
CA ILE A 273 3.44 -13.43 14.38
C ILE A 273 3.98 -14.69 13.71
N ARG A 274 4.41 -15.69 14.49
CA ARG A 274 4.96 -16.96 13.98
C ARG A 274 3.92 -17.76 13.18
N ALA A 275 2.66 -17.71 13.60
CA ALA A 275 1.56 -18.42 12.98
C ALA A 275 1.04 -17.74 11.71
N ASP A 276 1.33 -16.46 11.48
CA ASP A 276 0.91 -15.76 10.27
C ASP A 276 1.71 -16.26 9.05
N ILE A 277 1.00 -16.52 7.93
CA ILE A 277 1.55 -17.16 6.73
C ILE A 277 2.70 -16.37 6.09
N SER A 278 2.80 -15.06 6.38
CA SER A 278 3.91 -14.24 5.90
C SER A 278 5.23 -14.51 6.62
N PHE A 279 5.20 -15.17 7.79
CA PHE A 279 6.36 -15.41 8.64
C PHE A 279 6.65 -16.88 8.90
N LYS A 280 5.72 -17.80 8.60
CA LYS A 280 5.91 -19.25 8.84
C LYS A 280 7.20 -19.83 8.27
N THR A 281 7.73 -19.27 7.18
CA THR A 281 8.97 -19.71 6.53
C THR A 281 10.21 -18.89 6.93
N LEU A 282 10.10 -17.99 7.90
CA LEU A 282 11.15 -17.05 8.32
C LEU A 282 11.68 -17.36 9.73
N ILE A 283 11.63 -18.64 10.14
CA ILE A 283 11.95 -19.07 11.51
C ILE A 283 13.34 -18.58 11.95
N ASP A 284 14.34 -18.71 11.07
CA ASP A 284 15.72 -18.29 11.36
C ASP A 284 15.91 -16.76 11.40
N GLN A 285 14.93 -15.99 10.92
CA GLN A 285 14.98 -14.53 10.85
C GLN A 285 14.26 -13.85 12.01
N PHE A 286 13.53 -14.58 12.87
CA PHE A 286 12.81 -13.98 14.00
C PHE A 286 13.69 -13.12 14.92
N PRO A 287 14.91 -13.56 15.33
CA PRO A 287 15.78 -12.71 16.16
C PRO A 287 16.16 -11.39 15.47
N LEU A 288 16.31 -11.42 14.14
CA LEU A 288 16.61 -10.23 13.35
C LEU A 288 15.40 -9.29 13.26
N LEU A 289 14.18 -9.83 13.11
CA LEU A 289 12.94 -9.06 13.09
C LEU A 289 12.71 -8.33 14.41
N GLU A 290 12.95 -9.01 15.54
CA GLU A 290 12.89 -8.42 16.87
C GLU A 290 13.96 -7.33 17.03
N ARG A 291 15.24 -7.64 16.77
CA ARG A 291 16.33 -6.67 16.94
C ARG A 291 16.16 -5.43 16.06
N ASN A 292 15.56 -5.56 14.89
CA ASN A 292 15.39 -4.46 13.95
C ASN A 292 14.05 -3.74 14.11
N HIS A 293 13.12 -4.30 14.88
CA HIS A 293 11.74 -3.82 15.01
C HIS A 293 11.07 -3.69 13.62
N THR A 294 11.20 -4.71 12.76
CA THR A 294 10.80 -4.62 11.33
C THR A 294 9.69 -5.58 10.90
N PHE A 295 9.06 -6.32 11.82
CA PHE A 295 8.08 -7.33 11.42
C PHE A 295 6.91 -6.72 10.64
N TYR A 296 6.43 -5.53 11.02
CA TYR A 296 5.28 -4.89 10.37
C TYR A 296 5.63 -4.45 8.95
N GLU A 297 6.78 -3.79 8.77
CA GLU A 297 7.29 -3.38 7.47
C GLU A 297 7.52 -4.61 6.56
N GLN A 298 8.05 -5.70 7.10
CA GLN A 298 8.27 -6.94 6.37
C GLN A 298 6.96 -7.59 5.90
N LYS A 299 5.90 -7.56 6.72
CA LYS A 299 4.56 -8.01 6.30
C LYS A 299 4.09 -7.20 5.10
N CYS A 300 4.10 -5.87 5.20
CA CYS A 300 3.63 -4.99 4.14
C CYS A 300 4.45 -5.13 2.86
N PHE A 301 5.79 -5.24 2.96
CA PHE A 301 6.64 -5.45 1.79
C PHE A 301 6.41 -6.80 1.11
N ARG A 302 6.08 -7.84 1.87
CA ARG A 302 5.73 -9.14 1.30
C ARG A 302 4.40 -9.07 0.57
N ILE A 303 3.40 -8.37 1.11
CA ILE A 303 2.14 -8.14 0.40
C ILE A 303 2.39 -7.35 -0.90
N LEU A 304 3.11 -6.23 -0.85
CA LEU A 304 3.45 -5.44 -2.04
C LEU A 304 4.30 -6.23 -3.06
N GLY A 305 5.22 -7.06 -2.59
CA GLY A 305 6.04 -7.91 -3.46
C GLY A 305 5.23 -9.02 -4.13
N ASN A 306 4.35 -9.68 -3.39
CA ASN A 306 3.45 -10.70 -3.95
C ASN A 306 2.46 -10.07 -4.93
N ALA A 307 1.89 -8.91 -4.59
CA ALA A 307 1.05 -8.11 -5.46
C ALA A 307 1.77 -7.80 -6.78
N TYR A 308 3.01 -7.30 -6.71
CA TYR A 308 3.81 -7.01 -7.90
C TYR A 308 3.96 -8.23 -8.81
N VAL A 309 4.30 -9.40 -8.26
CA VAL A 309 4.48 -10.63 -9.06
C VAL A 309 3.15 -11.09 -9.67
N TYR A 310 2.08 -11.12 -8.88
CA TYR A 310 0.74 -11.49 -9.34
C TYR A 310 0.26 -10.58 -10.48
N LEU A 311 0.35 -9.26 -10.30
CA LEU A 311 -0.09 -8.27 -11.30
C LEU A 311 0.76 -8.32 -12.57
N LEU A 312 2.05 -8.63 -12.43
CA LEU A 312 2.95 -8.85 -13.54
C LEU A 312 2.54 -10.09 -14.36
N GLU A 313 2.19 -11.20 -13.69
CA GLU A 313 1.73 -12.43 -14.35
C GLU A 313 0.36 -12.28 -15.03
N GLU A 314 -0.55 -11.51 -14.44
CA GLU A 314 -1.87 -11.17 -15.02
C GLU A 314 -1.82 -10.04 -16.08
N SER A 315 -0.62 -9.57 -16.43
CA SER A 315 -0.43 -8.47 -17.39
C SER A 315 -1.09 -7.13 -16.98
N GLU A 316 -1.38 -6.93 -15.69
CA GLU A 316 -1.84 -5.66 -15.10
C GLU A 316 -0.64 -4.73 -14.82
N PHE A 317 0.07 -4.35 -15.88
CA PHE A 317 1.37 -3.66 -15.80
C PHE A 317 1.31 -2.26 -15.16
N ASP A 318 0.19 -1.56 -15.30
CA ASP A 318 -0.09 -0.29 -14.63
C ASP A 318 -0.09 -0.45 -13.10
N LEU A 319 -0.73 -1.50 -12.59
CA LEU A 319 -0.77 -1.80 -11.16
C LEU A 319 0.56 -2.38 -10.65
N ALA A 320 1.27 -3.15 -11.46
CA ALA A 320 2.63 -3.59 -11.12
C ALA A 320 3.60 -2.39 -11.02
N SER A 321 3.53 -1.42 -11.95
CA SER A 321 4.26 -0.15 -11.87
C SER A 321 3.90 0.64 -10.60
N LEU A 322 2.62 0.65 -10.21
CA LEU A 322 2.17 1.29 -8.98
C LEU A 322 2.81 0.67 -7.72
N CYS A 323 2.97 -0.65 -7.64
CA CYS A 323 3.69 -1.28 -6.52
C CYS A 323 5.13 -0.77 -6.38
N ALA A 324 5.85 -0.60 -7.50
CA ALA A 324 7.21 -0.06 -7.51
C ALA A 324 7.24 1.44 -7.14
N SER A 325 6.26 2.21 -7.63
CA SER A 325 6.08 3.62 -7.26
C SER A 325 5.86 3.78 -5.75
N GLU A 326 4.97 2.98 -5.18
CA GLU A 326 4.67 2.99 -3.75
C GLU A 326 5.88 2.53 -2.90
N MET A 327 6.67 1.56 -3.37
CA MET A 327 7.94 1.18 -2.73
C MET A 327 8.92 2.37 -2.66
N SER A 328 9.02 3.15 -3.74
CA SER A 328 9.85 4.36 -3.78
C SER A 328 9.36 5.42 -2.78
N LYS A 329 8.04 5.63 -2.67
CA LYS A 329 7.43 6.54 -1.68
C LYS A 329 7.70 6.11 -0.24
N VAL A 330 7.69 4.81 0.05
CA VAL A 330 8.09 4.29 1.36
C VAL A 330 9.58 4.57 1.62
N GLY A 331 10.44 4.42 0.61
CA GLY A 331 11.86 4.77 0.68
C GLY A 331 12.11 6.24 1.06
N LEU A 332 11.37 7.15 0.43
CA LEU A 332 11.42 8.58 0.76
C LEU A 332 11.01 8.86 2.22
N ALA A 333 9.97 8.19 2.71
CA ALA A 333 9.53 8.33 4.10
C ALA A 333 10.52 7.70 5.11
N ALA A 334 11.22 6.63 4.74
CA ALA A 334 12.27 6.04 5.56
C ALA A 334 13.51 6.95 5.64
N LEU A 335 13.83 7.65 4.56
CA LEU A 335 14.94 8.61 4.50
C LEU A 335 14.72 9.81 5.42
N SER A 336 13.50 10.34 5.49
CA SER A 336 13.19 11.52 6.31
C SER A 336 13.41 11.31 7.81
N ILE A 337 13.45 10.05 8.27
CA ILE A 337 13.73 9.68 9.67
C ILE A 337 15.03 8.87 9.84
N GLN A 338 15.88 8.80 8.81
CA GLN A 338 17.17 8.08 8.82
C GLN A 338 17.09 6.61 9.28
N ALA A 339 16.07 5.88 8.81
CA ALA A 339 15.87 4.49 9.18
C ALA A 339 16.76 3.51 8.36
N GLU A 340 18.07 3.50 8.60
CA GLU A 340 19.06 2.72 7.83
C GLU A 340 18.67 1.25 7.59
N LYS A 341 18.24 0.54 8.65
CA LYS A 341 17.81 -0.86 8.56
C LYS A 341 16.66 -1.06 7.59
N LEU A 342 15.75 -0.08 7.52
CA LEU A 342 14.61 -0.11 6.63
C LEU A 342 15.02 0.20 5.18
N LEU A 343 15.96 1.13 4.98
CA LEU A 343 16.51 1.42 3.65
C LEU A 343 17.13 0.17 3.02
N ASN A 344 17.90 -0.60 3.79
CA ASN A 344 18.48 -1.86 3.32
C ASN A 344 17.40 -2.87 2.92
N LEU A 345 16.29 -2.95 3.66
CA LEU A 345 15.15 -3.79 3.26
C LEU A 345 14.54 -3.33 1.94
N ILE A 346 14.38 -2.02 1.73
CA ILE A 346 13.82 -1.46 0.50
C ILE A 346 14.71 -1.77 -0.71
N VAL A 347 16.03 -1.67 -0.57
CA VAL A 347 17.00 -2.09 -1.61
C VAL A 347 16.78 -3.57 -1.98
N ILE A 348 16.68 -4.45 -0.99
CA ILE A 348 16.40 -5.89 -1.23
C ILE A 348 15.06 -6.08 -1.96
N ARG A 349 14.03 -5.29 -1.64
CA ARG A 349 12.73 -5.37 -2.31
C ARG A 349 12.77 -4.91 -3.76
N PHE A 350 13.46 -3.82 -4.07
CA PHE A 350 13.68 -3.40 -5.47
C PHE A 350 14.40 -4.48 -6.28
N ASN A 351 15.47 -5.08 -5.73
CA ASN A 351 16.20 -6.16 -6.40
C ASN A 351 15.32 -7.41 -6.60
N THR A 352 14.48 -7.73 -5.62
CA THR A 352 13.52 -8.83 -5.76
C THR A 352 12.54 -8.56 -6.91
N MET A 353 11.98 -7.35 -6.99
CA MET A 353 11.12 -6.94 -8.10
C MET A 353 11.85 -7.00 -9.45
N LEU A 354 13.10 -6.55 -9.51
CA LEU A 354 13.94 -6.57 -10.72
C LEU A 354 14.13 -8.00 -11.23
N ARG A 355 14.43 -8.94 -10.33
CA ARG A 355 14.56 -10.36 -10.68
C ARG A 355 13.29 -10.93 -11.30
N PHE A 356 12.12 -10.63 -10.73
CA PHE A 356 10.84 -11.11 -11.29
C PHE A 356 10.48 -10.42 -12.61
N ALA A 357 10.72 -9.11 -12.71
CA ALA A 357 10.55 -8.34 -13.94
C ALA A 357 11.42 -8.89 -15.08
N LEU A 358 12.68 -9.21 -14.79
CA LEU A 358 13.61 -9.81 -15.75
C LEU A 358 13.12 -11.17 -16.23
N LYS A 359 12.81 -12.07 -15.28
CA LYS A 359 12.30 -13.41 -15.61
C LYS A 359 11.04 -13.34 -16.49
N HIS A 360 10.10 -12.46 -16.15
CA HIS A 360 8.89 -12.26 -16.93
C HIS A 360 9.20 -11.69 -18.32
N GLY A 361 10.00 -10.61 -18.37
CA GLY A 361 10.35 -9.91 -19.60
C GLY A 361 11.05 -10.80 -20.60
N VAL A 362 11.99 -11.64 -20.15
CA VAL A 362 12.68 -12.61 -21.01
C VAL A 362 11.74 -13.69 -21.50
N LYS A 363 10.91 -14.27 -20.62
CA LYS A 363 9.99 -15.35 -20.97
C LYS A 363 8.94 -14.92 -22.00
N ASN A 364 8.42 -13.70 -21.85
CA ASN A 364 7.28 -13.21 -22.63
C ASN A 364 7.66 -12.16 -23.69
N ASN A 365 8.95 -11.81 -23.81
CA ASN A 365 9.46 -10.69 -24.63
C ASN A 365 8.73 -9.36 -24.35
N GLU A 366 8.36 -9.14 -23.08
CA GLU A 366 7.53 -8.02 -22.60
C GLU A 366 8.24 -7.26 -21.49
N ALA A 367 8.95 -6.20 -21.88
CA ALA A 367 9.93 -5.53 -21.04
C ALA A 367 9.41 -4.25 -20.36
N ARG A 368 8.13 -3.89 -20.54
CA ARG A 368 7.54 -2.65 -19.99
C ARG A 368 7.72 -2.48 -18.49
N ASN A 369 7.64 -3.56 -17.71
CA ASN A 369 7.86 -3.45 -16.26
C ASN A 369 9.32 -3.24 -15.87
N LEU A 370 10.29 -3.74 -16.63
CA LEU A 370 11.70 -3.40 -16.40
C LEU A 370 11.93 -1.91 -16.66
N TYR A 371 11.33 -1.39 -17.73
CA TYR A 371 11.34 0.03 -18.04
C TYR A 371 10.78 0.85 -16.87
N ASN A 372 9.59 0.53 -16.38
CA ASN A 372 8.97 1.27 -15.27
C ASN A 372 9.72 1.10 -13.93
N LEU A 373 10.17 -0.11 -13.63
CA LEU A 373 10.85 -0.40 -12.37
C LEU A 373 12.21 0.31 -12.27
N ALA A 374 12.97 0.39 -13.36
CA ALA A 374 14.22 1.14 -13.40
C ALA A 374 14.01 2.63 -13.04
N PHE A 375 12.91 3.22 -13.52
CA PHE A 375 12.56 4.61 -13.21
C PHE A 375 12.25 4.83 -11.72
N HIS A 376 11.44 3.96 -11.12
CA HIS A 376 11.09 4.07 -9.70
C HIS A 376 12.30 3.80 -8.79
N TYR A 377 13.16 2.86 -9.20
CA TYR A 377 14.39 2.57 -8.47
C TYR A 377 15.39 3.73 -8.56
N ARG A 378 15.60 4.33 -9.75
CA ARG A 378 16.38 5.57 -9.89
C ARG A 378 15.87 6.67 -8.98
N THR A 379 14.55 6.90 -8.94
CA THR A 379 13.95 7.92 -8.08
C THR A 379 14.32 7.71 -6.60
N PHE A 380 14.31 6.45 -6.15
CA PHE A 380 14.77 6.11 -4.81
C PHE A 380 16.28 6.33 -4.62
N ILE A 381 17.12 5.94 -5.59
CA ILE A 381 18.58 6.14 -5.53
C ILE A 381 18.94 7.62 -5.52
N GLU A 382 18.31 8.46 -6.33
CA GLU A 382 18.51 9.91 -6.29
C GLU A 382 18.16 10.50 -4.92
N ALA A 383 17.13 9.97 -4.27
CA ALA A 383 16.81 10.39 -2.91
C ALA A 383 17.89 9.97 -1.91
N LEU A 384 18.44 8.75 -2.03
CA LEU A 384 19.61 8.34 -1.24
C LEU A 384 20.78 9.31 -1.46
N VAL A 385 21.01 9.71 -2.72
CA VAL A 385 22.07 10.66 -3.08
C VAL A 385 21.87 12.02 -2.41
N ARG A 386 20.66 12.60 -2.52
CA ARG A 386 20.31 13.89 -1.90
C ARG A 386 20.37 13.88 -0.37
N HIS A 387 20.14 12.73 0.25
CA HIS A 387 20.21 12.57 1.71
C HIS A 387 21.58 12.08 2.21
N GLY A 388 22.60 12.04 1.34
CA GLY A 388 23.97 11.65 1.73
C GLY A 388 24.12 10.19 2.15
N GLN A 389 23.20 9.30 1.76
CA GLN A 389 23.26 7.87 2.06
C GLN A 389 24.20 7.16 1.08
N VAL A 390 25.50 7.50 1.15
CA VAL A 390 26.51 7.07 0.18
C VAL A 390 26.57 5.56 0.02
N ALA A 391 26.67 4.81 1.13
CA ALA A 391 26.79 3.36 1.09
C ALA A 391 25.58 2.68 0.40
N SER A 392 24.35 3.04 0.79
CA SER A 392 23.14 2.48 0.19
C SER A 392 22.98 2.88 -1.28
N ALA A 393 23.31 4.13 -1.64
CA ALA A 393 23.23 4.58 -3.03
C ALA A 393 24.25 3.85 -3.92
N THR A 394 25.50 3.72 -3.47
CA THR A 394 26.56 2.99 -4.19
C THR A 394 26.17 1.53 -4.36
N GLN A 395 25.64 0.88 -3.32
CA GLN A 395 25.16 -0.49 -3.41
C GLN A 395 23.99 -0.63 -4.39
N SER A 396 23.02 0.30 -4.37
CA SER A 396 21.92 0.29 -5.33
C SER A 396 22.37 0.54 -6.77
N PHE A 397 23.37 1.40 -6.97
CA PHE A 397 23.97 1.67 -8.26
C PHE A 397 24.69 0.44 -8.83
N TYR A 398 25.45 -0.28 -7.98
CA TYR A 398 26.03 -1.59 -8.31
C TYR A 398 24.95 -2.57 -8.79
N TYR A 399 23.80 -2.62 -8.12
CA TYR A 399 22.71 -3.52 -8.53
C TYR A 399 22.08 -3.12 -9.87
N LEU A 400 21.92 -1.82 -10.15
CA LEU A 400 21.49 -1.37 -11.49
C LEU A 400 22.44 -1.89 -12.56
N ARG A 401 23.76 -1.75 -12.38
CA ARG A 401 24.75 -2.29 -13.31
C ARG A 401 24.65 -3.81 -13.44
N SER A 402 24.59 -4.52 -12.31
CA SER A 402 24.48 -5.99 -12.32
C SER A 402 23.27 -6.48 -13.11
N TYR A 403 22.10 -5.88 -12.90
CA TYR A 403 20.91 -6.23 -13.66
C TYR A 403 21.00 -5.77 -15.12
N GLY A 404 21.64 -4.63 -15.41
CA GLY A 404 21.94 -4.19 -16.79
C GLY A 404 22.73 -5.25 -17.57
N ASN A 405 23.76 -5.84 -16.94
CA ASN A 405 24.56 -6.91 -17.54
C ASN A 405 23.73 -8.19 -17.78
N GLU A 406 22.89 -8.59 -16.82
CA GLU A 406 21.99 -9.74 -16.99
C GLU A 406 20.99 -9.49 -18.13
N ILE A 407 20.37 -8.30 -18.18
CA ILE A 407 19.45 -7.90 -19.25
C ILE A 407 20.15 -7.95 -20.61
N TYR A 408 21.35 -7.40 -20.72
CA TYR A 408 22.14 -7.43 -21.96
C TYR A 408 22.42 -8.86 -22.41
N ALA A 409 22.79 -9.76 -21.49
CA ALA A 409 23.04 -11.16 -21.81
C ALA A 409 21.80 -11.84 -22.43
N TYR A 410 20.60 -11.49 -21.96
CA TYR A 410 19.33 -11.95 -22.53
C TYR A 410 18.89 -11.23 -23.80
N GLY A 411 19.53 -10.13 -24.21
CA GLY A 411 19.24 -9.41 -25.45
C GLY A 411 19.29 -10.29 -26.71
N ARG A 412 20.14 -11.32 -26.69
CA ARG A 412 20.25 -12.30 -27.79
C ARG A 412 18.98 -13.15 -27.97
N THR A 413 18.28 -13.47 -26.88
CA THR A 413 17.06 -14.30 -26.92
C THR A 413 15.78 -13.46 -26.89
N SER A 414 15.84 -12.26 -26.33
CA SER A 414 14.73 -11.30 -26.25
C SER A 414 15.22 -9.92 -26.70
N PRO A 415 15.05 -9.55 -27.99
CA PRO A 415 15.58 -8.31 -28.54
C PRO A 415 15.12 -7.04 -27.82
N ALA A 416 13.92 -7.07 -27.20
CA ALA A 416 13.40 -5.96 -26.39
C ALA A 416 14.34 -5.60 -25.21
N MET A 417 15.15 -6.55 -24.73
CA MET A 417 16.08 -6.32 -23.63
C MET A 417 17.22 -5.36 -23.98
N TYR A 418 17.67 -5.28 -25.24
CA TYR A 418 18.72 -4.33 -25.61
C TYR A 418 18.31 -2.88 -25.33
N PHE A 419 17.06 -2.52 -25.66
CA PHE A 419 16.52 -1.21 -25.32
C PHE A 419 16.43 -1.00 -23.80
N ILE A 420 16.16 -2.05 -23.00
CA ILE A 420 16.17 -1.94 -21.55
C ILE A 420 17.58 -1.67 -21.00
N VAL A 421 18.64 -2.16 -21.63
CA VAL A 421 20.01 -1.77 -21.25
C VAL A 421 20.21 -0.27 -21.41
N ASP A 422 19.71 0.32 -22.52
CA ASP A 422 19.75 1.78 -22.73
C ASP A 422 18.99 2.51 -21.63
N VAL A 423 17.84 1.96 -21.22
CA VAL A 423 17.03 2.52 -20.13
C VAL A 423 17.81 2.54 -18.82
N PHE A 424 18.49 1.45 -18.46
CA PHE A 424 19.32 1.39 -17.25
C PHE A 424 20.49 2.37 -17.32
N ALA A 425 21.20 2.41 -18.44
CA ALA A 425 22.27 3.36 -18.70
C ALA A 425 21.80 4.81 -18.55
N ALA A 426 20.60 5.13 -19.02
CA ALA A 426 20.03 6.47 -18.93
C ALA A 426 19.64 6.84 -17.50
N GLU A 427 19.13 5.88 -16.72
CA GLU A 427 18.85 6.09 -15.31
C GLU A 427 20.16 6.26 -14.51
N MET A 428 21.20 5.48 -14.81
CA MET A 428 22.54 5.62 -14.20
C MET A 428 23.18 6.98 -14.53
N LYS A 429 23.06 7.45 -15.79
CA LYS A 429 23.49 8.80 -16.21
C LYS A 429 22.87 9.88 -15.32
N LYS A 430 21.56 9.83 -15.09
CA LYS A 430 20.85 10.82 -14.24
C LYS A 430 21.35 10.79 -12.79
N ILE A 431 21.61 9.59 -12.25
CA ILE A 431 22.17 9.44 -10.91
C ILE A 431 23.57 10.06 -10.83
N LEU A 432 24.46 9.82 -11.79
CA LEU A 432 25.81 10.39 -11.82
C LEU A 432 25.78 11.93 -11.86
N ILE A 433 24.91 12.52 -12.69
CA ILE A 433 24.69 13.97 -12.72
C ILE A 433 24.22 14.48 -11.35
N GLN A 434 23.28 13.77 -10.70
CA GLN A 434 22.82 14.12 -9.36
C GLN A 434 23.92 14.02 -8.31
N VAL A 435 24.78 13.00 -8.37
CA VAL A 435 25.94 12.81 -7.49
C VAL A 435 26.92 13.98 -7.63
N TYR A 436 27.19 14.43 -8.86
CA TYR A 436 28.01 15.61 -9.12
C TYR A 436 27.42 16.86 -8.46
N TYR A 437 26.13 17.13 -8.65
CA TYR A 437 25.45 18.27 -8.03
C TYR A 437 25.37 18.21 -6.49
N GLN A 438 25.49 17.02 -5.90
CA GLN A 438 25.59 16.86 -4.45
C GLN A 438 27.04 16.92 -3.94
N HIS A 439 28.02 17.20 -4.81
CA HIS A 439 29.43 17.37 -4.47
C HIS A 439 30.01 16.18 -3.70
N TRP A 440 29.64 14.96 -4.07
CA TRP A 440 30.22 13.75 -3.48
C TRP A 440 31.72 13.66 -3.76
N PRO A 441 32.49 12.91 -2.94
CA PRO A 441 33.92 12.75 -3.15
C PRO A 441 34.24 12.27 -4.57
N LEU A 442 35.27 12.84 -5.20
CA LEU A 442 35.69 12.49 -6.57
C LEU A 442 36.02 10.99 -6.72
N SER A 443 36.55 10.36 -5.67
CA SER A 443 36.79 8.91 -5.64
C SER A 443 35.50 8.10 -5.79
N THR A 444 34.43 8.51 -5.10
CA THR A 444 33.10 7.89 -5.23
C THR A 444 32.51 8.15 -6.61
N GLN A 445 32.60 9.38 -7.12
CA GLN A 445 32.14 9.72 -8.47
C GLN A 445 32.83 8.86 -9.54
N ARG A 446 34.16 8.71 -9.43
CA ARG A 446 34.97 7.87 -10.31
C ARG A 446 34.53 6.41 -10.27
N HIS A 447 34.35 5.85 -9.07
CA HIS A 447 33.90 4.48 -8.91
C HIS A 447 32.51 4.26 -9.54
N LEU A 448 31.56 5.16 -9.33
CA LEU A 448 30.23 5.06 -9.94
C LEU A 448 30.28 5.23 -11.46
N LEU A 449 31.18 6.06 -11.98
CA LEU A 449 31.39 6.18 -13.43
C LEU A 449 31.91 4.86 -14.00
N GLU A 450 32.91 4.24 -13.38
CA GLU A 450 33.45 2.94 -13.79
C GLU A 450 32.37 1.86 -13.84
N GLU A 451 31.46 1.84 -12.86
CA GLU A 451 30.29 0.96 -12.87
C GLU A 451 29.36 1.24 -14.07
N MET A 452 29.06 2.50 -14.40
CA MET A 452 28.23 2.83 -15.59
C MET A 452 28.90 2.40 -16.90
N LEU A 453 30.21 2.55 -17.02
CA LEU A 453 30.93 2.17 -18.24
C LEU A 453 30.81 0.66 -18.54
N GLN A 454 30.58 -0.17 -17.52
CA GLN A 454 30.48 -1.62 -17.66
C GLN A 454 29.06 -2.16 -17.84
N VAL A 455 28.02 -1.32 -17.97
CA VAL A 455 26.60 -1.75 -17.96
C VAL A 455 26.16 -2.61 -19.16
N ASP A 456 26.88 -2.54 -20.28
CA ASP A 456 26.66 -3.34 -21.49
C ASP A 456 27.73 -4.42 -21.68
N SER A 457 28.46 -4.72 -20.60
CA SER A 457 29.69 -5.51 -20.62
C SER A 457 29.61 -6.63 -19.57
N PRO A 458 29.02 -7.79 -19.89
CA PRO A 458 28.86 -8.87 -18.92
C PRO A 458 30.20 -9.56 -18.61
N PRO A 459 30.51 -9.84 -17.33
CA PRO A 459 31.77 -10.48 -16.93
C PRO A 459 31.93 -11.93 -17.43
N GLU A 460 30.83 -12.59 -17.82
CA GLU A 460 30.82 -13.98 -18.31
C GLU A 460 30.90 -14.10 -19.84
N VAL A 461 31.03 -12.99 -20.58
CA VAL A 461 31.31 -13.07 -22.02
C VAL A 461 32.78 -13.45 -22.17
N ASP A 462 32.99 -14.75 -22.35
CA ASP A 462 34.29 -15.35 -22.60
C ASP A 462 35.03 -14.57 -23.71
N VAL A 463 36.12 -13.89 -23.34
CA VAL A 463 36.99 -13.13 -24.26
C VAL A 463 37.55 -14.04 -25.35
N SER A 464 37.56 -15.35 -25.12
CA SER A 464 37.99 -16.38 -26.08
C SER A 464 36.86 -16.89 -27.01
N ALA A 465 35.60 -16.55 -26.75
CA ALA A 465 34.52 -16.91 -27.65
C ALA A 465 34.57 -16.02 -28.90
N SER A 466 34.80 -16.65 -30.05
CA SER A 466 34.87 -16.11 -31.41
C SER A 466 33.59 -15.41 -31.93
N LYS A 467 32.74 -14.88 -31.04
CA LYS A 467 31.50 -14.18 -31.39
C LYS A 467 31.62 -12.70 -31.05
N PRO A 468 31.36 -11.79 -32.00
CA PRO A 468 31.53 -10.36 -31.79
C PRO A 468 30.65 -9.85 -30.64
N ARG A 469 31.24 -9.02 -29.78
CA ARG A 469 30.55 -8.24 -28.76
C ARG A 469 29.54 -7.35 -29.49
N HIS A 470 28.27 -7.38 -29.09
CA HIS A 470 27.25 -6.55 -29.74
C HIS A 470 27.41 -5.11 -29.25
N LEU A 471 27.83 -4.20 -30.13
CA LEU A 471 27.97 -2.79 -29.78
C LEU A 471 26.59 -2.20 -29.47
N ASN A 472 26.38 -1.74 -28.23
CA ASN A 472 25.14 -1.06 -27.91
C ASN A 472 25.25 0.45 -28.20
N HIS A 473 24.82 0.85 -29.39
CA HIS A 473 24.81 2.26 -29.83
C HIS A 473 24.00 3.16 -28.90
N GLY A 474 22.96 2.63 -28.23
CA GLY A 474 22.15 3.38 -27.28
C GLY A 474 22.91 3.73 -26.01
N VAL A 475 23.62 2.76 -25.42
CA VAL A 475 24.50 2.97 -24.26
C VAL A 475 25.62 3.95 -24.60
N ARG A 476 26.28 3.80 -25.76
CA ARG A 476 27.30 4.77 -26.21
C ARG A 476 26.75 6.18 -26.34
N ALA A 477 25.54 6.36 -26.87
CA ALA A 477 24.90 7.68 -26.94
C ALA A 477 24.70 8.30 -25.54
N LEU A 478 24.39 7.48 -24.54
CA LEU A 478 24.17 7.92 -23.17
C LEU A 478 25.49 8.23 -22.44
N GLN A 479 26.54 7.44 -22.67
CA GLN A 479 27.90 7.71 -22.18
C GLN A 479 28.45 9.01 -22.80
N ILE A 480 28.30 9.21 -24.12
CA ILE A 480 28.67 10.48 -24.78
C ILE A 480 27.86 11.62 -24.18
N GLY A 481 26.55 11.47 -24.03
CA GLY A 481 25.71 12.48 -23.38
C GLY A 481 26.20 12.86 -21.97
N LEU A 482 26.70 11.90 -21.18
CA LEU A 482 27.32 12.16 -19.88
C LEU A 482 28.68 12.89 -20.03
N ALA A 483 29.49 12.54 -21.03
CA ALA A 483 30.73 13.24 -21.32
C ALA A 483 30.50 14.70 -21.71
N LEU A 484 29.43 15.00 -22.46
CA LEU A 484 29.04 16.38 -22.78
C LEU A 484 28.71 17.19 -21.52
N PHE A 485 27.99 16.58 -20.57
CA PHE A 485 27.76 17.18 -19.26
C PHE A 485 29.09 17.46 -18.54
N TYR A 486 29.99 16.48 -18.44
CA TYR A 486 31.28 16.69 -17.77
C TYR A 486 32.19 17.70 -18.47
N LEU A 487 32.12 17.82 -19.80
CA LEU A 487 32.79 18.90 -20.55
C LEU A 487 32.23 20.27 -20.18
N LYS A 488 30.91 20.39 -20.02
CA LYS A 488 30.25 21.63 -19.64
C LYS A 488 30.66 22.10 -18.24
N VAL A 489 30.84 21.14 -17.32
CA VAL A 489 31.27 21.41 -15.93
C VAL A 489 32.80 21.26 -15.72
N GLU A 490 33.56 21.23 -16.82
CA GLU A 490 35.03 21.22 -16.85
C GLU A 490 35.70 20.04 -16.10
N GLN A 491 35.02 18.92 -15.95
CA GLN A 491 35.56 17.70 -15.34
C GLN A 491 36.23 16.80 -16.38
N LEU A 492 37.36 17.27 -16.92
CA LEU A 492 38.09 16.57 -18.00
C LEU A 492 38.52 15.14 -17.62
N GLU A 493 38.82 14.85 -16.35
CA GLU A 493 39.19 13.50 -15.92
C GLU A 493 38.10 12.47 -16.24
N PHE A 494 36.83 12.81 -16.03
CA PHE A 494 35.71 11.91 -16.32
C PHE A 494 35.45 11.79 -17.82
N VAL A 495 35.64 12.87 -18.57
CA VAL A 495 35.54 12.85 -20.04
C VAL A 495 36.58 11.89 -20.64
N GLU A 496 37.82 11.96 -20.18
CA GLU A 496 38.91 11.12 -20.65
C GLU A 496 38.67 9.63 -20.34
N ARG A 497 38.08 9.31 -19.19
CA ARG A 497 37.67 7.94 -18.86
C ARG A 497 36.59 7.40 -19.80
N ILE A 498 35.58 8.23 -20.12
CA ILE A 498 34.54 7.85 -21.07
C ILE A 498 35.12 7.67 -22.47
N ILE A 499 36.03 8.56 -22.90
CA ILE A 499 36.71 8.44 -24.19
C ILE A 499 37.53 7.15 -24.24
N ALA A 500 38.28 6.83 -23.19
CA ALA A 500 39.07 5.60 -23.13
C ALA A 500 38.20 4.34 -23.27
N ASP A 501 37.06 4.28 -22.56
CA ASP A 501 36.09 3.17 -22.68
C ASP A 501 35.53 3.04 -24.10
N ILE A 502 35.14 4.15 -24.72
CA ILE A 502 34.62 4.15 -26.10
C ILE A 502 35.70 3.69 -27.09
N LEU A 503 36.97 4.05 -26.87
CA LEU A 503 38.06 3.65 -27.75
C LEU A 503 38.33 2.14 -27.72
N GLU A 504 37.92 1.40 -26.68
CA GLU A 504 38.01 -0.07 -26.68
C GLU A 504 37.18 -0.70 -27.82
N ASP A 505 36.13 -0.02 -28.29
CA ASP A 505 35.31 -0.48 -29.42
C ASP A 505 36.08 -0.47 -30.75
N LEU A 506 37.17 0.30 -30.84
CA LEU A 506 38.03 0.37 -32.02
C LEU A 506 38.64 -1.00 -32.33
N GLU A 507 39.06 -1.74 -31.30
CA GLU A 507 39.65 -3.07 -31.45
C GLU A 507 38.64 -4.09 -31.99
N ILE A 508 37.35 -3.87 -31.71
CA ILE A 508 36.26 -4.77 -32.09
C ILE A 508 35.75 -4.48 -33.51
N LEU A 509 35.63 -3.19 -33.86
CA LEU A 509 35.00 -2.75 -35.11
C LEU A 509 36.00 -2.48 -36.24
N GLY A 510 37.24 -2.11 -35.90
CA GLY A 510 38.18 -1.49 -36.82
C GLY A 510 37.85 -0.01 -37.09
N GLU A 511 38.88 0.75 -37.48
CA GLU A 511 38.81 2.22 -37.58
C GLU A 511 37.68 2.77 -38.47
N PRO A 512 37.45 2.26 -39.71
CA PRO A 512 36.42 2.83 -40.58
C PRO A 512 35.00 2.68 -40.01
N ALA A 513 34.69 1.49 -39.48
CA ALA A 513 33.37 1.19 -38.91
C ALA A 513 33.16 1.92 -37.57
N PHE A 514 34.21 2.03 -36.75
CA PHE A 514 34.19 2.81 -35.51
C PHE A 514 33.88 4.28 -35.78
N ARG A 515 34.60 4.94 -36.71
CA ARG A 515 34.36 6.34 -37.07
C ARG A 515 32.93 6.58 -37.56
N GLN A 516 32.41 5.67 -38.39
CA GLN A 516 31.03 5.74 -38.87
C GLN A 516 30.01 5.59 -37.74
N ALA A 517 30.23 4.65 -36.80
CA ALA A 517 29.36 4.45 -35.65
C ALA A 517 29.31 5.68 -34.75
N ILE A 518 30.48 6.25 -34.41
CA ILE A 518 30.57 7.47 -33.60
C ILE A 518 29.89 8.66 -34.28
N ALA A 519 30.09 8.84 -35.59
CA ALA A 519 29.42 9.90 -36.35
C ALA A 519 27.89 9.75 -36.27
N GLY A 520 27.37 8.54 -36.49
CA GLY A 520 25.94 8.26 -36.38
C GLY A 520 25.38 8.50 -34.97
N ILE A 521 26.12 8.15 -33.93
CA ILE A 521 25.73 8.41 -32.53
C ILE A 521 25.71 9.92 -32.26
N CYS A 522 26.73 10.67 -32.70
CA CYS A 522 26.79 12.12 -32.51
C CYS A 522 25.65 12.83 -33.24
N ASP A 523 25.31 12.40 -34.45
CA ASP A 523 24.17 12.94 -35.20
C ASP A 523 22.83 12.63 -34.51
N ARG A 524 22.69 11.43 -33.94
CA ARG A 524 21.51 11.07 -33.13
C ARG A 524 21.34 12.02 -31.94
N ILE A 525 22.41 12.29 -31.18
CA ILE A 525 22.37 13.22 -30.04
C ILE A 525 22.06 14.64 -30.51
N ARG A 526 22.67 15.08 -31.62
CA ARG A 526 22.45 16.42 -32.19
C ARG A 526 20.97 16.66 -32.52
N ASN A 527 20.33 15.67 -33.12
CA ASN A 527 18.95 15.75 -33.60
C ASN A 527 17.89 15.42 -32.55
N ALA A 528 18.28 14.77 -31.44
CA ALA A 528 17.37 14.45 -30.34
C ALA A 528 16.74 15.71 -29.76
N GLN A 529 15.41 15.71 -29.65
CA GLN A 529 14.63 16.77 -29.01
C GLN A 529 14.34 16.40 -27.54
N PRO A 530 14.05 17.39 -26.66
CA PRO A 530 13.74 17.12 -25.26
C PRO A 530 12.56 16.17 -25.08
N THR A 531 11.56 16.29 -25.95
CA THR A 531 10.36 15.46 -25.95
C THR A 531 10.38 14.44 -27.07
N PHE A 532 9.77 13.28 -26.79
CA PHE A 532 9.50 12.18 -27.70
C PHE A 532 7.99 12.12 -27.97
N TRP A 533 7.58 11.47 -29.07
CA TRP A 533 6.16 11.41 -29.47
C TRP A 533 5.32 10.41 -28.64
N GLU A 534 5.95 9.62 -27.78
CA GLU A 534 5.30 8.64 -26.91
C GLU A 534 5.09 9.23 -25.52
N ASP A 535 3.89 9.01 -24.97
CA ASP A 535 3.59 9.27 -23.57
C ASP A 535 3.81 7.99 -22.75
N THR A 536 4.56 8.12 -21.65
CA THR A 536 4.98 7.00 -20.81
C THR A 536 4.81 7.37 -19.34
N ASP A 537 4.99 6.40 -18.42
CA ASP A 537 5.06 6.68 -16.97
C ASP A 537 6.17 7.69 -16.59
N ARG A 538 7.08 8.00 -17.53
CA ARG A 538 8.16 8.97 -17.40
C ARG A 538 7.85 10.32 -18.08
N GLY A 539 6.60 10.50 -18.53
CA GLY A 539 6.18 11.56 -19.44
C GLY A 539 6.74 11.36 -20.84
N THR A 540 6.97 12.46 -21.54
CA THR A 540 7.43 12.49 -22.93
C THR A 540 8.95 12.65 -23.06
N ALA A 541 9.74 12.44 -22.00
CA ALA A 541 11.18 12.71 -22.03
C ALA A 541 11.93 11.77 -22.99
N ASN A 542 12.70 12.33 -23.92
CA ASN A 542 13.56 11.55 -24.80
C ASN A 542 14.83 11.09 -24.07
N LEU A 543 15.04 9.77 -24.01
CA LEU A 543 16.16 9.14 -23.31
C LEU A 543 17.54 9.63 -23.80
N TYR A 544 17.65 9.87 -25.11
CA TYR A 544 18.89 10.21 -25.80
C TYR A 544 19.15 11.71 -25.91
N TYR A 545 18.23 12.53 -25.40
CA TYR A 545 18.43 13.97 -25.35
C TYR A 545 19.53 14.33 -24.33
N ALA A 546 20.43 15.21 -24.75
CA ALA A 546 21.46 15.83 -23.92
C ALA A 546 21.32 17.36 -24.04
N PRO A 547 21.04 18.08 -22.94
CA PRO A 547 21.00 19.54 -22.95
C PRO A 547 22.31 20.18 -23.43
N GLU A 548 23.45 19.54 -23.11
CA GLU A 548 24.80 20.01 -23.39
C GLU A 548 25.29 19.64 -24.81
N ARG A 549 24.38 19.50 -25.77
CA ARG A 549 24.72 19.18 -27.18
C ARG A 549 25.62 20.23 -27.84
N ASP A 550 25.74 21.43 -27.28
CA ASP A 550 26.72 22.46 -27.67
C ASP A 550 28.17 21.98 -27.50
N GLN A 551 28.41 21.00 -26.61
CA GLN A 551 29.74 20.44 -26.35
C GLN A 551 30.15 19.34 -27.34
N LEU A 552 29.26 18.91 -28.25
CA LEU A 552 29.54 17.79 -29.18
C LEU A 552 30.81 17.99 -30.00
N SER A 553 31.01 19.18 -30.56
CA SER A 553 32.22 19.48 -31.36
C SER A 553 33.50 19.34 -30.53
N ARG A 554 33.47 19.80 -29.27
CA ARG A 554 34.60 19.68 -28.35
C ARG A 554 34.89 18.22 -28.00
N PHE A 555 33.84 17.42 -27.76
CA PHE A 555 33.96 16.00 -27.52
C PHE A 555 34.60 15.26 -28.71
N CYS A 556 34.08 15.47 -29.93
CA CYS A 556 34.62 14.82 -31.13
C CYS A 556 36.10 15.16 -31.35
N ASN A 557 36.49 16.42 -31.16
CA ASN A 557 37.90 16.82 -31.31
C ASN A 557 38.82 16.12 -30.30
N LEU A 558 38.38 15.94 -29.05
CA LEU A 558 39.15 15.21 -28.04
C LEU A 558 39.27 13.72 -28.38
N LEU A 559 38.18 13.09 -28.83
CA LEU A 559 38.20 11.70 -29.26
C LEU A 559 39.15 11.48 -30.46
N GLU A 560 39.12 12.38 -31.45
CA GLU A 560 40.02 12.35 -32.61
C GLU A 560 41.49 12.57 -32.24
N ALA A 561 41.77 13.48 -31.30
CA ALA A 561 43.11 13.68 -30.78
C ALA A 561 43.65 12.40 -30.11
N ARG A 562 42.79 11.66 -29.39
CA ARG A 562 43.17 10.37 -28.78
C ARG A 562 43.39 9.27 -29.81
N LEU A 563 42.53 9.15 -30.82
CA LEU A 563 42.69 8.22 -31.94
C LEU A 563 44.03 8.41 -32.65
N THR A 564 44.39 9.66 -32.95
CA THR A 564 45.65 9.98 -33.64
C THR A 564 46.89 9.78 -32.76
N SER A 565 46.79 10.02 -31.44
CA SER A 565 47.89 9.78 -30.49
C SER A 565 48.13 8.30 -30.15
N GLY A 566 47.12 7.44 -30.28
CA GLY A 566 47.23 5.99 -30.03
C GLY A 566 47.80 5.18 -31.21
N GLY A 567 47.81 5.76 -32.42
CA GLY A 567 48.34 5.12 -33.64
C GLY A 567 49.86 5.16 -33.79
N SER A 568 50.60 5.79 -32.87
CA SER A 568 52.07 5.92 -32.93
C SER A 568 52.85 4.86 -32.13
N SER A 569 52.20 3.78 -31.68
CA SER A 569 52.84 2.64 -31.02
C SER A 569 52.40 1.29 -31.59
N ALA A 570 52.42 1.16 -32.92
CA ALA A 570 52.35 -0.10 -33.64
C ALA A 570 53.66 -0.36 -34.38
#